data_AF-A0A436C101-F1
#
_entry.id   AF-A0A436C101-F1
#
_cell.length_a   1.000
_cell.length_b   1.000
_cell.length_c   1.000
_cell.angle_alpha   90.00
_cell.angle_beta   90.00
_cell.angle_gamma   90.00
#
_symmetry.space_group_name_H-M   'P 1'
#
loop_
_entity.id
_entity.type
_entity.pdbx_description
1 polymer ?
#
loop_
_entity_poly.entity_id
_entity_poly.type
_entity_poly.pdbx_seq_one_letter_code
_entity_poly.pdbx_strand_id
1 'polypeptide(L)'
;ALVERDLPAFGAAVTAIQMLIGSHFAPAQGGVFTSKRVEMVAHCLNEAGAVGIGQSSWGPTGFAFAPSQDAALKFVDAVRKTTVEGGLEVKIVKGRNSGAKISSTRLDLVGS
;
A
#
# COMPACT_ATOMS: atom_id res chain seq x y z
N ALA A 1 3.47 1.87 19.29
CA ALA A 1 4.20 1.81 18.01
C ALA A 1 4.08 3.09 17.17
N LEU A 2 2.87 3.52 16.78
CA LEU A 2 2.70 4.72 15.92
C LEU A 2 3.19 6.00 16.60
N VAL A 3 2.81 6.23 17.86
CA VAL A 3 3.24 7.41 18.65
C VAL A 3 4.75 7.37 18.88
N GLU A 4 5.31 6.21 19.20
CA GLU A 4 6.75 6.01 19.39
C GLU A 4 7.57 6.04 18.09
N ARG A 5 6.93 6.13 16.92
CA ARG A 5 7.58 6.06 15.59
C ARG A 5 8.37 4.76 15.37
N ASP A 6 7.92 3.67 15.95
CA ASP A 6 8.48 2.33 15.75
C ASP A 6 7.84 1.68 14.53
N LEU A 7 8.49 1.81 13.37
CA LEU A 7 7.99 1.28 12.12
C LEU A 7 7.95 -0.26 12.10
N PRO A 8 8.99 -1.01 12.53
CA PRO A 8 8.92 -2.47 12.62
C PRO A 8 7.73 -2.96 13.47
N ALA A 9 7.54 -2.43 14.68
CA ALA A 9 6.44 -2.84 15.54
C ALA A 9 5.07 -2.45 14.94
N PHE A 10 4.98 -1.26 14.34
CA PHE A 10 3.76 -0.81 13.66
C PHE A 10 3.43 -1.74 12.48
N GLY A 11 4.42 -2.04 11.63
CA GLY A 11 4.26 -2.94 10.49
C GLY A 11 3.81 -4.34 10.90
N ALA A 12 4.46 -4.93 11.91
CA ALA A 12 4.08 -6.24 12.42
C ALA A 12 2.62 -6.28 12.90
N ALA A 13 2.19 -5.25 13.64
CA ALA A 13 0.81 -5.14 14.11
C ALA A 13 -0.20 -4.98 12.94
N VAL A 14 0.13 -4.15 11.94
CA VAL A 14 -0.72 -3.97 10.75
C VAL A 14 -0.86 -5.28 9.97
N THR A 15 0.25 -5.99 9.70
CA THR A 15 0.19 -7.28 8.99
C THR A 15 -0.63 -8.30 9.78
N ALA A 16 -0.48 -8.38 11.10
CA ALA A 16 -1.28 -9.30 11.91
C ALA A 16 -2.79 -9.03 11.77
N ILE A 17 -3.20 -7.76 11.83
CA ILE A 17 -4.60 -7.35 11.62
C ILE A 17 -5.07 -7.70 10.20
N GLN A 18 -4.23 -7.43 9.18
CA GLN A 18 -4.54 -7.71 7.78
C GLN A 18 -4.73 -9.21 7.52
N MET A 19 -3.88 -10.05 8.10
CA MET A 19 -4.02 -11.51 8.02
C MET A 19 -5.29 -11.99 8.71
N LEU A 20 -5.60 -11.48 9.92
CA LEU A 20 -6.83 -11.86 10.63
C LEU A 20 -8.10 -11.50 9.84
N ILE A 21 -8.18 -10.26 9.34
CA ILE A 21 -9.32 -9.79 8.55
C ILE A 21 -9.40 -10.55 7.22
N GLY A 22 -8.28 -10.68 6.51
CA GLY A 22 -8.21 -11.38 5.23
C GLY A 22 -8.57 -12.86 5.37
N SER A 23 -8.13 -13.54 6.42
CA SER A 23 -8.53 -14.92 6.71
C SER A 23 -10.01 -15.04 7.03
N HIS A 24 -10.58 -14.11 7.82
CA HIS A 24 -12.00 -14.11 8.15
C HIS A 24 -12.88 -13.98 6.89
N PHE A 25 -12.52 -13.06 5.98
CA PHE A 25 -13.28 -12.81 4.75
C PHE A 25 -12.84 -13.67 3.55
N ALA A 26 -11.86 -14.57 3.72
CA ALA A 26 -11.33 -15.40 2.64
C ALA A 26 -12.40 -16.16 1.83
N PRO A 27 -13.45 -16.75 2.44
CA PRO A 27 -14.51 -17.42 1.69
C PRO A 27 -15.29 -16.49 0.76
N ALA A 28 -15.40 -15.20 1.09
CA ALA A 28 -16.14 -14.21 0.31
C ALA A 28 -15.27 -13.50 -0.74
N GLN A 29 -13.97 -13.29 -0.47
CA GLN A 29 -13.07 -12.55 -1.37
C GLN A 29 -12.19 -13.43 -2.28
N GLY A 30 -12.14 -14.75 -2.03
CA GLY A 30 -11.38 -15.70 -2.85
C GLY A 30 -9.94 -15.98 -2.39
N GLY A 31 -9.56 -15.59 -1.17
CA GLY A 31 -8.22 -15.73 -0.60
C GLY A 31 -8.00 -14.78 0.58
N VAL A 32 -6.81 -14.76 1.21
CA VAL A 32 -6.48 -13.71 2.20
C VAL A 32 -6.39 -12.33 1.53
N PHE A 33 -5.87 -12.32 0.32
CA PHE A 33 -5.96 -11.22 -0.63
C PHE A 33 -6.96 -11.60 -1.73
N THR A 34 -7.63 -10.61 -2.32
CA THR A 34 -8.52 -10.86 -3.48
C THR A 34 -7.72 -11.16 -4.76
N SER A 35 -6.48 -10.69 -4.84
CA SER A 35 -5.60 -10.84 -6.00
C SER A 35 -4.32 -11.57 -5.63
N LYS A 36 -4.14 -12.79 -6.15
CA LYS A 36 -2.91 -13.59 -5.99
C LYS A 36 -1.66 -12.88 -6.48
N ARG A 37 -1.78 -12.04 -7.52
CA ARG A 37 -0.64 -11.27 -8.05
C ARG A 37 -0.19 -10.20 -7.06
N VAL A 38 -1.15 -9.56 -6.40
CA VAL A 38 -0.88 -8.53 -5.38
C VAL A 38 -0.32 -9.16 -4.12
N GLU A 39 -0.89 -10.29 -3.68
CA GLU A 39 -0.35 -11.09 -2.58
C GLU A 39 1.12 -11.45 -2.81
N MET A 40 1.45 -12.00 -3.98
CA MET A 40 2.81 -12.33 -4.36
C MET A 40 3.74 -11.11 -4.29
N VAL A 41 3.36 -9.98 -4.89
CA VAL A 41 4.19 -8.75 -4.83
C VAL A 41 4.32 -8.22 -3.41
N ALA A 42 3.27 -8.27 -2.60
CA ALA A 42 3.31 -7.87 -1.20
C ALA A 42 4.32 -8.71 -0.42
N HIS A 43 4.30 -10.04 -0.58
CA HIS A 43 5.29 -10.92 0.03
C HIS A 43 6.71 -10.63 -0.46
N CYS A 44 6.93 -10.43 -1.76
CA CYS A 44 8.26 -10.05 -2.26
C CYS A 44 8.74 -8.70 -1.71
N LEU A 45 7.84 -7.72 -1.51
CA LEU A 45 8.18 -6.46 -0.85
C LEU A 45 8.61 -6.69 0.60
N ASN A 46 7.91 -7.57 1.33
CA ASN A 46 8.27 -7.94 2.70
C ASN A 46 9.65 -8.63 2.77
N GLU A 47 9.91 -9.56 1.85
CA GLU A 47 11.21 -10.23 1.72
C GLU A 47 12.34 -9.24 1.39
N ALA A 48 12.06 -8.20 0.61
CA ALA A 48 13.01 -7.13 0.32
C ALA A 48 13.28 -6.20 1.52
N GLY A 49 12.49 -6.28 2.59
CA GLY A 49 12.65 -5.50 3.82
C GLY A 49 11.56 -4.46 4.08
N ALA A 50 10.50 -4.40 3.27
CA ALA A 50 9.31 -3.65 3.62
C ALA A 50 8.60 -4.32 4.81
N VAL A 51 7.78 -3.56 5.55
CA VAL A 51 7.00 -4.08 6.67
C VAL A 51 5.52 -3.73 6.53
N GLY A 52 4.64 -4.41 7.26
CA GLY A 52 3.23 -4.04 7.31
C GLY A 52 2.48 -4.27 6.01
N ILE A 53 2.73 -5.41 5.37
CA ILE A 53 2.00 -5.82 4.17
C ILE A 53 0.50 -6.00 4.45
N GLY A 54 -0.32 -5.65 3.47
CA GLY A 54 -1.77 -5.79 3.54
C GLY A 54 -2.48 -5.40 2.26
N GLN A 55 -3.81 -5.43 2.31
CA GLN A 55 -4.71 -5.00 1.24
C GLN A 55 -5.58 -3.84 1.74
N SER A 56 -5.80 -2.86 0.87
CA SER A 56 -6.79 -1.81 1.13
C SER A 56 -8.17 -2.27 0.69
N SER A 57 -9.17 -2.11 1.56
CA SER A 57 -10.58 -2.40 1.25
C SER A 57 -10.77 -3.83 0.72
N TRP A 58 -11.66 -4.02 -0.25
CA TRP A 58 -11.86 -5.28 -0.97
C TRP A 58 -10.82 -5.56 -2.06
N GLY A 59 -9.74 -4.77 -2.11
CA GLY A 59 -8.68 -4.91 -3.12
C GLY A 59 -9.06 -4.36 -4.50
N PRO A 60 -8.21 -4.60 -5.52
CA PRO A 60 -6.98 -5.40 -5.46
C PRO A 60 -5.76 -4.62 -4.95
N THR A 61 -5.89 -3.37 -4.50
CA THR A 61 -4.73 -2.58 -4.06
C THR A 61 -4.09 -3.15 -2.79
N GLY A 62 -2.84 -3.61 -2.92
CA GLY A 62 -1.97 -3.96 -1.79
C GLY A 62 -1.12 -2.78 -1.33
N PHE A 63 -0.58 -2.86 -0.12
CA PHE A 63 0.35 -1.87 0.41
C PHE A 63 1.43 -2.52 1.28
N ALA A 64 2.53 -1.80 1.47
CA ALA A 64 3.60 -2.08 2.43
C ALA A 64 4.27 -0.76 2.83
N PHE A 65 4.99 -0.73 3.95
CA PHE A 65 5.69 0.45 4.43
C PHE A 65 7.20 0.32 4.25
N ALA A 66 7.83 1.44 3.89
CA ALA A 66 9.27 1.58 3.82
C ALA A 66 9.75 2.65 4.81
N PRO A 67 10.94 2.50 5.41
CA PRO A 67 11.48 3.46 6.39
C PRO A 67 11.91 4.80 5.76
N SER A 68 12.16 4.82 4.45
CA SER A 68 12.60 5.99 3.71
C SER A 68 12.27 5.89 2.22
N GLN A 69 12.40 7.00 1.50
CA GLN A 69 12.28 7.04 0.04
C GLN A 69 13.31 6.13 -0.63
N ASP A 70 14.55 6.12 -0.15
CA ASP A 70 15.63 5.29 -0.72
C ASP A 70 15.38 3.80 -0.52
N ALA A 71 14.86 3.41 0.66
CA ALA A 71 14.45 2.04 0.91
C ALA A 71 13.27 1.66 -0.01
N ALA A 72 12.29 2.54 -0.16
CA ALA A 72 11.16 2.30 -1.05
C ALA A 72 11.60 2.09 -2.51
N LEU A 73 12.55 2.89 -3.02
CA LEU A 73 13.12 2.71 -4.35
C LEU A 73 13.80 1.35 -4.50
N LYS A 74 14.59 0.92 -3.51
CA LYS A 74 15.23 -0.41 -3.51
C LYS A 74 14.21 -1.55 -3.52
N PHE A 75 13.14 -1.44 -2.73
CA PHE A 75 12.09 -2.47 -2.67
C PHE A 75 11.31 -2.54 -3.98
N VAL A 76 10.98 -1.39 -4.58
CA VAL A 76 10.32 -1.34 -5.90
C VAL A 76 11.18 -1.98 -6.98
N ASP A 77 12.49 -1.72 -6.97
CA ASP A 77 13.42 -2.34 -7.92
C ASP A 77 13.49 -3.86 -7.72
N ALA A 78 13.53 -4.32 -6.48
CA ALA A 78 13.54 -5.75 -6.14
C ALA A 78 12.32 -6.52 -6.67
N VAL A 79 11.14 -5.88 -6.73
CA VAL A 79 9.90 -6.52 -7.23
C VAL A 79 9.58 -6.21 -8.69
N ARG A 80 10.42 -5.42 -9.37
CA ARG A 80 10.16 -4.88 -10.71
C ARG A 80 9.78 -5.96 -11.72
N LYS A 81 10.52 -7.07 -11.72
CA LYS A 81 10.25 -8.21 -12.61
C LYS A 81 8.86 -8.80 -12.34
N THR A 82 8.59 -9.14 -11.08
CA THR A 82 7.30 -9.70 -10.63
C THR A 82 6.13 -8.77 -10.94
N THR A 83 6.31 -7.46 -10.79
CA THR A 83 5.26 -6.48 -11.11
C THR A 83 4.97 -6.38 -12.61
N VAL A 84 6.01 -6.43 -13.45
CA VAL A 84 5.85 -6.37 -14.92
C VAL A 84 5.16 -7.63 -15.43
N GLU A 85 5.61 -8.81 -15.01
CA GLU A 85 4.99 -10.09 -15.37
C GLU A 85 3.53 -10.19 -14.86
N GLY A 86 3.24 -9.58 -13.71
CA GLY A 86 1.92 -9.55 -13.12
C GLY A 86 0.97 -8.47 -13.64
N GLY A 87 1.45 -7.56 -14.52
CA GLY A 87 0.66 -6.42 -15.00
C GLY A 87 0.23 -5.47 -13.88
N LEU A 88 1.10 -5.24 -12.89
CA LEU A 88 0.84 -4.41 -11.71
C LEU A 88 1.59 -3.08 -11.78
N GLU A 89 0.96 -2.03 -11.26
CA GLU A 89 1.58 -0.73 -11.03
C GLU A 89 1.95 -0.59 -9.54
N VAL A 90 3.16 -0.13 -9.24
CA VAL A 90 3.60 0.19 -7.88
C VAL A 90 3.91 1.67 -7.78
N LYS A 91 3.35 2.33 -6.76
CA LYS A 91 3.57 3.76 -6.48
C LYS A 91 4.17 3.94 -5.10
N ILE A 92 5.22 4.75 -5.01
CA ILE A 92 5.74 5.24 -3.74
C ILE A 92 4.95 6.49 -3.36
N VAL A 93 4.27 6.45 -2.22
CA VAL A 93 3.44 7.54 -1.71
C VAL A 93 3.75 7.80 -0.24
N LYS A 94 3.32 8.95 0.28
CA LYS A 94 3.41 9.30 1.70
C LYS A 94 2.04 9.60 2.28
N GLY A 95 1.87 9.35 3.57
CA GLY A 95 0.69 9.78 4.32
C GLY A 95 0.48 11.29 4.17
N ARG A 96 -0.76 11.69 3.86
CA ARG A 96 -1.15 13.09 3.83
C ARG A 96 -1.56 13.51 5.25
N ASN A 97 -0.65 14.17 5.96
CA ASN A 97 -0.88 14.67 7.33
C ASN A 97 -1.67 15.99 7.36
N SER A 98 -2.56 16.20 6.38
CA SER A 98 -3.43 17.36 6.30
C SER A 98 -4.77 16.97 5.67
N GLY A 99 -5.84 17.64 6.11
CA GLY A 99 -7.18 17.43 5.56
C GLY A 99 -7.32 17.91 4.11
N ALA A 100 -8.55 17.84 3.60
CA ALA A 100 -8.88 18.40 2.30
C ALA A 100 -8.59 19.91 2.25
N LYS A 101 -8.09 20.40 1.11
CA LYS A 101 -7.94 21.83 0.84
C LYS A 101 -9.06 22.22 -0.12
N ILE A 102 -9.93 23.13 0.30
CA ILE A 102 -10.99 23.67 -0.54
C ILE A 102 -10.49 24.96 -1.17
N SER A 103 -10.56 25.06 -2.49
CA SER A 103 -10.24 26.28 -3.25
C SER A 103 -11.33 26.53 -4.29
N SER A 104 -11.71 27.80 -4.46
CA SER A 104 -12.64 28.25 -5.49
C SER A 104 -11.88 29.05 -6.54
N THR A 105 -12.06 28.71 -7.81
CA THR A 105 -11.56 29.51 -8.94
C THR A 105 -12.76 30.17 -9.61
N ARG A 106 -12.80 31.50 -9.69
CA ARG A 106 -13.73 32.16 -10.62
C ARG A 106 -13.17 31.98 -12.02
N LEU A 107 -13.97 31.39 -12.90
CA LEU A 107 -13.77 31.54 -14.33
C LEU A 107 -14.27 32.94 -14.67
N ASP A 108 -13.35 33.87 -14.89
CA ASP A 108 -13.66 35.19 -15.44
C ASP A 108 -14.03 35.01 -16.93
N LEU A 109 -15.24 34.48 -17.17
CA LEU A 109 -15.88 34.52 -18.47
C LEU A 109 -16.36 35.97 -18.69
N VAL A 110 -15.42 36.84 -19.06
CA VAL A 110 -15.77 38.14 -19.63
C VAL A 110 -16.36 37.86 -21.00
N GLY A 111 -17.68 37.95 -21.09
CA GLY A 111 -18.41 37.93 -22.35
C GLY A 111 -18.10 39.19 -23.15
N SER A 112 -17.81 38.96 -24.44
CA SER A 112 -17.96 39.80 -25.64
C SER A 112 -17.97 41.31 -25.50
#